data_AF-A0A177ZI57-F1
#
_entry.id   AF-A0A177ZI57-F1
#
_cell.length_a   1.000
_cell.length_b   1.000
_cell.length_c   1.000
_cell.angle_alpha   90.00
_cell.angle_beta   90.00
_cell.angle_gamma   90.00
#
_symmetry.space_group_name_H-M   'P 1'
#
loop_
_entity.id
_entity.type
_entity.pdbx_description
1 polymer ?
#
loop_
_entity_poly.entity_id
_entity_poly.type
_entity_poly.pdbx_seq_one_letter_code
_entity_poly.pdbx_strand_id
1 'polypeptide(L)'
;MGKRALEVFQKLYQYFQVSFYFWVFILKGFVIYSLVPACTALLRTMEELRQKNNEEKENVGQVFSRHFRNYKSKRLLSFLFAIIMIVSYSSLVLLNKMENNLALILTILFIYLIAINIVIFTYTIFYLGYRNWSSKEVVILAFISMVKHFMTSIYVLIVILILLVAAYINFLFFLITAPFLYGMAVNIVMHKLIEESRIS
;
A
#
# COMPACT_ATOMS: atom_id res chain seq x y z
N MET A 1 -30.97 18.24 -3.81
CA MET A 1 -30.09 17.26 -3.12
C MET A 1 -29.66 16.09 -4.02
N GLY A 2 -30.59 15.37 -4.69
CA GLY A 2 -30.31 14.09 -5.39
C GLY A 2 -29.00 13.94 -6.19
N LYS A 3 -28.63 14.91 -7.04
CA LYS A 3 -27.40 14.83 -7.86
C LYS A 3 -26.12 14.60 -7.02
N ARG A 4 -25.89 15.41 -5.98
CA ARG A 4 -24.73 15.25 -5.08
C ARG A 4 -24.70 13.91 -4.35
N ALA A 5 -25.86 13.37 -3.96
CA ALA A 5 -25.94 12.05 -3.35
C ALA A 5 -25.54 10.96 -4.36
N LEU A 6 -26.06 11.04 -5.60
CA LEU A 6 -25.72 10.12 -6.68
C LEU A 6 -24.23 10.16 -7.04
N GLU A 7 -23.62 11.35 -7.10
CA GLU A 7 -22.18 11.56 -7.32
C GLU A 7 -21.33 10.89 -6.24
N VAL A 8 -21.72 11.00 -4.97
CA VAL A 8 -21.04 10.35 -3.83
C VAL A 8 -21.18 8.82 -3.91
N PHE A 9 -22.39 8.30 -4.17
CA PHE A 9 -22.61 6.85 -4.33
C PHE A 9 -21.81 6.28 -5.52
N GLN A 10 -21.70 7.02 -6.64
CA GLN A 10 -20.90 6.61 -7.79
C GLN A 10 -19.41 6.51 -7.45
N LYS A 11 -18.83 7.50 -6.76
CA LYS A 11 -17.43 7.47 -6.34
C LYS A 11 -17.17 6.36 -5.30
N LEU A 12 -18.09 6.16 -4.36
CA LEU A 12 -18.01 5.06 -3.39
C LEU A 12 -18.01 3.69 -4.09
N TYR A 13 -18.90 3.50 -5.08
CA TYR A 13 -18.96 2.30 -5.90
C TYR A 13 -17.66 2.05 -6.70
N GLN A 14 -17.07 3.10 -7.29
CA GLN A 14 -15.77 3.00 -7.95
C GLN A 14 -14.66 2.55 -6.99
N TYR A 15 -14.62 3.05 -5.75
CA TYR A 15 -13.65 2.62 -4.74
C TYR A 15 -13.83 1.14 -4.30
N PHE A 16 -15.08 0.66 -4.20
CA PHE A 16 -15.34 -0.77 -4.04
C PHE A 16 -14.87 -1.59 -5.26
N GLN A 17 -15.10 -1.13 -6.49
CA GLN A 17 -14.57 -1.78 -7.69
C GLN A 17 -13.03 -1.84 -7.68
N VAL A 18 -12.34 -0.76 -7.31
CA VAL A 18 -10.86 -0.75 -7.18
C VAL A 18 -10.40 -1.84 -6.20
N SER A 19 -11.06 -2.00 -5.06
CA SER A 19 -10.69 -3.01 -4.06
C SER A 19 -10.97 -4.43 -4.54
N PHE A 20 -12.08 -4.65 -5.24
CA PHE A 20 -12.36 -5.93 -5.90
C PHE A 20 -11.28 -6.28 -6.94
N TYR A 21 -10.91 -5.34 -7.82
CA TYR A 21 -9.85 -5.56 -8.80
C TYR A 21 -8.49 -5.79 -8.14
N PHE A 22 -8.15 -5.08 -7.06
CA PHE A 22 -6.95 -5.33 -6.28
C PHE A 22 -6.82 -6.81 -5.86
N TRP A 23 -7.86 -7.38 -5.24
CA TRP A 23 -7.85 -8.79 -4.86
C TRP A 23 -7.79 -9.74 -6.06
N VAL A 24 -8.54 -9.47 -7.14
CA VAL A 24 -8.48 -10.27 -8.37
C VAL A 24 -7.07 -10.29 -8.98
N PHE A 25 -6.34 -9.18 -8.94
CA PHE A 25 -4.97 -9.10 -9.47
C PHE A 25 -3.90 -9.65 -8.50
N ILE A 26 -4.11 -9.55 -7.18
CA ILE A 26 -3.32 -10.23 -6.14
C ILE A 26 -3.43 -11.75 -6.27
N LEU A 27 -4.63 -12.29 -6.47
CA LEU A 27 -4.84 -13.73 -6.64
C LEU A 27 -4.26 -14.23 -7.97
N LYS A 28 -4.56 -13.56 -9.10
CA LYS A 28 -4.02 -13.91 -10.43
C LYS A 28 -2.50 -13.81 -10.55
N GLY A 29 -1.85 -13.05 -9.67
CA GLY A 29 -0.40 -12.86 -9.70
C GLY A 29 0.35 -13.64 -8.63
N PHE A 30 -0.25 -14.67 -8.01
CA PHE A 30 0.34 -15.44 -6.90
C PHE A 30 0.83 -14.55 -5.75
N VAL A 31 -0.07 -13.74 -5.18
CA VAL A 31 0.05 -12.92 -3.96
C VAL A 31 1.43 -12.27 -3.77
N ILE A 32 2.37 -13.03 -3.19
CA ILE A 32 3.81 -12.73 -3.04
C ILE A 32 4.39 -12.00 -4.25
N TYR A 33 4.15 -12.44 -5.49
CA TYR A 33 4.75 -11.80 -6.68
C TYR A 33 3.97 -10.59 -7.21
N SER A 34 2.66 -10.49 -6.92
CA SER A 34 1.79 -9.40 -7.38
C SER A 34 1.75 -8.22 -6.42
N LEU A 35 2.27 -8.35 -5.21
CA LEU A 35 2.10 -7.39 -4.12
C LEU A 35 2.57 -5.96 -4.46
N VAL A 36 3.76 -5.76 -5.03
CA VAL A 36 4.17 -4.42 -5.54
C VAL A 36 3.30 -3.96 -6.73
N PRO A 37 3.17 -4.73 -7.84
CA PRO A 37 2.34 -4.33 -8.99
C PRO A 37 0.89 -3.96 -8.65
N ALA A 38 0.25 -4.71 -7.76
CA ALA A 38 -1.14 -4.46 -7.34
C ALA A 38 -1.25 -3.24 -6.43
N CYS A 39 -0.33 -3.05 -5.48
CA CYS A 39 -0.35 -1.90 -4.58
C CYS A 39 0.00 -0.58 -5.32
N THR A 40 0.93 -0.56 -6.27
CA THR A 40 1.15 0.63 -7.10
C THR A 40 -0.02 0.89 -8.06
N ALA A 41 -0.63 -0.16 -8.65
CA ALA A 41 -1.83 0.00 -9.47
C ALA A 41 -3.03 0.53 -8.67
N LEU A 42 -3.18 0.10 -7.42
CA LEU A 42 -4.14 0.62 -6.46
C LEU A 42 -3.95 2.12 -6.20
N LEU A 43 -2.74 2.56 -5.85
CA LEU A 43 -2.44 3.99 -5.63
C LEU A 43 -2.73 4.82 -6.89
N ARG A 44 -2.27 4.38 -8.06
CA ARG A 44 -2.49 5.10 -9.33
C ARG A 44 -3.96 5.14 -9.75
N THR A 45 -4.71 4.05 -9.59
CA THR A 45 -6.13 4.04 -9.94
C THR A 45 -6.95 4.94 -8.99
N MET A 46 -6.61 4.95 -7.68
CA MET A 46 -7.23 5.85 -6.70
C MET A 46 -6.87 7.33 -6.94
N GLU A 47 -5.67 7.62 -7.44
CA GLU A 47 -5.28 8.97 -7.86
C GLU A 47 -6.05 9.41 -9.11
N GLU A 48 -6.08 8.59 -10.17
CA GLU A 48 -6.71 8.90 -11.45
C GLU A 48 -8.24 9.11 -11.29
N LEU A 49 -8.91 8.26 -10.51
CA LEU A 49 -10.34 8.41 -10.16
C LEU A 49 -10.64 9.61 -9.24
N ARG A 50 -9.64 10.15 -8.53
CA ARG A 50 -9.78 11.38 -7.75
C ARG A 50 -9.60 12.63 -8.61
N GLN A 51 -8.76 12.56 -9.65
CA GLN A 51 -8.43 13.69 -10.53
C GLN A 51 -9.42 13.85 -11.70
N LYS A 52 -9.95 12.77 -12.27
CA LYS A 52 -11.00 12.87 -13.31
C LYS A 52 -12.34 13.33 -12.73
N ASN A 53 -12.99 14.27 -13.42
CA ASN A 53 -14.43 14.50 -13.25
C ASN A 53 -15.23 13.31 -13.83
N ASN A 54 -16.45 13.10 -13.35
CA ASN A 54 -17.29 11.92 -13.67
C ASN A 54 -17.78 11.81 -15.13
N GLU A 55 -17.20 12.59 -16.05
CA GLU A 55 -17.64 12.76 -17.44
C GLU A 55 -17.09 11.65 -18.34
N GLU A 56 -15.82 11.27 -18.18
CA GLU A 56 -15.25 10.07 -18.81
C GLU A 56 -15.54 8.81 -17.98
N LYS A 57 -16.49 8.00 -18.44
CA LYS A 57 -16.81 6.68 -17.86
C LYS A 57 -15.81 5.60 -18.27
N GLU A 58 -14.51 5.81 -18.06
CA GLU A 58 -13.52 4.74 -18.18
C GLU A 58 -13.84 3.60 -17.21
N ASN A 59 -13.70 2.36 -17.66
CA ASN A 59 -13.95 1.19 -16.83
C ASN A 59 -12.81 1.03 -15.81
N VAL A 60 -13.14 1.07 -14.51
CA VAL A 60 -12.18 0.92 -13.40
C VAL A 60 -11.26 -0.31 -13.56
N GLY A 61 -11.79 -1.43 -14.07
CA GLY A 61 -11.02 -2.64 -14.33
C GLY A 61 -10.02 -2.51 -15.49
N GLN A 62 -10.31 -1.68 -16.49
CA GLN A 62 -9.37 -1.34 -17.57
C GLN A 62 -8.26 -0.43 -17.05
N VAL A 63 -8.59 0.60 -16.27
CA VAL A 63 -7.62 1.51 -15.63
C VAL A 63 -6.69 0.76 -14.69
N PHE A 64 -7.23 -0.08 -13.80
CA PHE A 64 -6.42 -0.92 -12.90
C PHE A 64 -5.54 -1.91 -13.68
N SER A 65 -6.08 -2.56 -14.72
CA SER A 65 -5.33 -3.47 -15.60
C SER A 65 -4.19 -2.76 -16.35
N ARG A 66 -4.42 -1.52 -16.81
CA ARG A 66 -3.40 -0.66 -17.45
C ARG A 66 -2.23 -0.41 -16.49
N HIS A 67 -2.50 0.08 -15.28
CA HIS A 67 -1.46 0.32 -14.28
C HIS A 67 -0.77 -0.98 -13.83
N PHE A 68 -1.51 -2.06 -13.55
CA PHE A 68 -0.93 -3.35 -13.13
C PHE A 68 0.02 -3.94 -14.17
N ARG A 69 -0.30 -3.80 -15.48
CA ARG A 69 0.57 -4.25 -16.57
C ARG A 69 1.90 -3.50 -16.58
N ASN A 70 1.88 -2.17 -16.41
CA ASN A 70 3.08 -1.34 -16.40
C ASN A 70 4.06 -1.76 -15.29
N TYR A 71 3.54 -2.14 -14.11
CA TYR A 71 4.36 -2.56 -12.98
C TYR A 71 4.62 -4.06 -12.90
N LYS A 72 4.09 -4.89 -13.81
CA LYS A 72 4.24 -6.36 -13.83
C LYS A 72 5.71 -6.84 -13.84
N SER A 73 6.65 -6.03 -14.32
CA SER A 73 8.09 -6.30 -14.29
C SER A 73 8.69 -6.28 -12.87
N LYS A 74 8.07 -5.57 -11.92
CA LYS A 74 8.57 -5.36 -10.55
C LYS A 74 8.34 -6.56 -9.60
N ARG A 75 7.98 -7.74 -10.12
CA ARG A 75 7.66 -8.98 -9.37
C ARG A 75 8.72 -9.42 -8.36
N LEU A 76 10.00 -9.28 -8.70
CA LEU A 76 11.12 -9.61 -7.79
C LEU A 76 11.08 -8.74 -6.53
N LEU A 77 10.66 -7.48 -6.66
CA LEU A 77 10.55 -6.55 -5.54
C LEU A 77 9.41 -6.93 -4.59
N SER A 78 8.27 -7.38 -5.14
CA SER A 78 7.19 -7.99 -4.36
C SER A 78 7.69 -9.17 -3.52
N PHE A 79 8.45 -10.08 -4.14
CA PHE A 79 9.01 -11.26 -3.48
C PHE A 79 9.96 -10.87 -2.33
N LEU A 80 10.84 -9.89 -2.54
CA LEU A 80 11.76 -9.40 -1.50
C LEU A 80 11.01 -8.80 -0.30
N PHE A 81 10.03 -7.91 -0.52
CA PHE A 81 9.23 -7.37 0.58
C PHE A 81 8.44 -8.46 1.31
N ALA A 82 7.85 -9.41 0.57
CA ALA A 82 7.06 -10.50 1.13
C ALA A 82 7.90 -11.49 1.95
N ILE A 83 9.09 -11.90 1.48
CA ILE A 83 9.93 -12.83 2.24
C ILE A 83 10.48 -12.19 3.52
N ILE A 84 10.81 -10.88 3.50
CA ILE A 84 11.20 -10.13 4.70
C ILE A 84 10.04 -10.08 5.71
N MET A 85 8.80 -9.82 5.26
CA MET A 85 7.62 -9.89 6.14
C MET A 85 7.41 -11.29 6.74
N ILE A 86 7.45 -12.33 5.91
CA ILE A 86 7.20 -13.72 6.33
C ILE A 86 8.24 -14.19 7.34
N VAL A 87 9.53 -13.96 7.07
CA VAL A 87 10.62 -14.33 7.99
C VAL A 87 10.50 -13.54 9.30
N SER A 88 10.31 -12.22 9.23
CA SER A 88 10.22 -11.39 10.45
C SER A 88 9.03 -11.76 11.34
N TYR A 89 7.87 -12.02 10.74
CA TYR A 89 6.67 -12.43 11.48
C TYR A 89 6.80 -13.85 12.04
N SER A 90 7.35 -14.79 11.27
CA SER A 90 7.62 -16.16 11.74
C SER A 90 8.60 -16.18 12.91
N SER A 91 9.67 -15.37 12.86
CA SER A 91 10.60 -15.20 13.97
C SER A 91 9.91 -14.64 15.21
N LEU A 92 9.04 -13.63 15.07
CA LEU A 92 8.28 -13.06 16.18
C LEU A 92 7.36 -14.11 16.83
N VAL A 93 6.66 -14.92 16.05
CA VAL A 93 5.80 -16.03 16.53
C VAL A 93 6.59 -17.12 17.27
N LEU A 94 7.85 -17.36 16.90
CA LEU A 94 8.74 -18.28 17.61
C LEU A 94 9.28 -17.67 18.91
N LEU A 95 9.74 -16.41 18.88
CA LEU A 95 10.26 -15.69 20.04
C LEU A 95 9.20 -15.53 21.14
N ASN A 96 7.92 -15.32 20.76
CA ASN A 96 6.79 -15.26 21.68
C ASN A 96 6.47 -16.59 22.39
N LYS A 97 7.26 -17.66 22.14
CA LYS A 97 7.21 -18.94 22.86
C LYS A 97 8.47 -19.20 23.71
N MET A 98 9.36 -18.22 23.86
CA MET A 98 10.64 -18.37 24.55
C MET A 98 10.69 -17.54 25.83
N GLU A 99 10.76 -18.21 26.99
CA GLU A 99 10.80 -17.59 28.32
C GLU A 99 12.21 -17.09 28.69
N ASN A 100 12.78 -16.20 27.88
CA ASN A 100 14.14 -15.67 28.06
C ASN A 100 14.19 -14.15 27.80
N ASN A 101 14.92 -13.41 28.63
CA ASN A 101 15.16 -11.96 28.46
C ASN A 101 15.68 -11.58 27.06
N LEU A 102 16.48 -12.44 26.42
CA LEU A 102 16.94 -12.25 25.04
C LEU A 102 15.79 -12.27 24.02
N ALA A 103 14.72 -13.05 24.26
CA ALA A 103 13.57 -13.12 23.38
C ALA A 103 12.76 -11.80 23.39
N LEU A 104 12.73 -11.09 24.51
CA LEU A 104 12.11 -9.76 24.61
C LEU A 104 12.85 -8.74 23.72
N ILE A 105 14.18 -8.68 23.83
CA ILE A 105 15.03 -7.79 23.01
C ILE A 105 14.87 -8.09 21.52
N LEU A 106 14.92 -9.38 21.15
CA LEU A 106 14.71 -9.81 19.76
C LEU A 106 13.28 -9.52 19.26
N THR A 107 12.26 -9.63 20.12
CA THR A 107 10.88 -9.30 19.76
C THR A 107 10.74 -7.81 19.42
N ILE A 108 11.33 -6.92 20.21
CA ILE A 108 11.37 -5.47 19.89
C ILE A 108 12.08 -5.24 18.55
N LEU A 109 13.21 -5.90 18.30
CA LEU A 109 13.96 -5.80 17.05
C LEU A 109 13.13 -6.26 15.83
N PHE A 110 12.39 -7.36 15.94
CA PHE A 110 11.54 -7.85 14.85
C PHE A 110 10.28 -6.98 14.63
N ILE A 111 9.69 -6.41 15.69
CA ILE A 111 8.62 -5.40 15.57
C ILE A 111 9.13 -4.17 14.80
N TYR A 112 10.33 -3.69 15.14
CA TYR A 112 10.96 -2.55 14.46
C TYR A 112 11.28 -2.86 12.98
N LEU A 113 11.79 -4.07 12.69
CA LEU A 113 12.06 -4.52 11.33
C LEU A 113 10.78 -4.63 10.48
N ILE A 114 9.69 -5.13 11.07
CA ILE A 114 8.36 -5.17 10.43
C ILE A 114 7.85 -3.75 10.13
N ALA A 115 7.94 -2.83 11.10
CA ALA A 115 7.52 -1.44 10.94
C ALA A 115 8.31 -0.73 9.82
N ILE A 116 9.65 -0.88 9.80
CA ILE A 116 10.50 -0.36 8.72
C ILE A 116 10.08 -0.96 7.37
N ASN A 117 9.93 -2.29 7.28
CA ASN A 117 9.63 -2.95 6.01
C ASN A 117 8.27 -2.52 5.44
N ILE A 118 7.25 -2.33 6.30
CA ILE A 118 5.95 -1.77 5.94
C ILE A 118 6.09 -0.34 5.39
N VAL A 119 6.85 0.54 6.06
CA VAL A 119 7.00 1.93 5.62
C VAL A 119 7.81 2.03 4.33
N ILE A 120 8.98 1.37 4.23
CA ILE A 120 9.78 1.35 2.99
C ILE A 120 8.95 0.78 1.85
N PHE A 121 8.14 -0.27 2.09
CA PHE A 121 7.21 -0.78 1.10
C PHE A 121 6.22 0.29 0.62
N THR A 122 5.53 0.99 1.54
CA THR A 122 4.58 2.06 1.22
C THR A 122 5.22 3.19 0.40
N TYR A 123 6.39 3.69 0.82
CA TYR A 123 7.13 4.70 0.06
C TYR A 123 7.59 4.18 -1.31
N THR A 124 7.97 2.89 -1.42
CA THR A 124 8.41 2.27 -2.66
C THR A 124 7.26 2.15 -3.67
N ILE A 125 6.08 1.66 -3.26
CA ILE A 125 4.93 1.55 -4.16
C ILE A 125 4.42 2.93 -4.62
N PHE A 126 4.59 3.95 -3.77
CA PHE A 126 4.22 5.33 -4.06
C PHE A 126 5.18 5.93 -5.09
N TYR A 127 6.48 5.95 -4.83
CA TYR A 127 7.45 6.52 -5.78
C TYR A 127 7.53 5.75 -7.11
N LEU A 128 7.27 4.43 -7.14
CA LEU A 128 7.12 3.67 -8.40
C LEU A 128 6.02 4.25 -9.31
N GLY A 129 4.99 4.87 -8.75
CA GLY A 129 4.00 5.66 -9.52
C GLY A 129 3.60 7.09 -8.90
N TYR A 130 4.85 7.42 -9.31
CA TYR A 130 5.23 8.80 -9.64
C TYR A 130 6.44 8.93 -10.57
N ARG A 131 7.53 8.17 -10.37
CA ARG A 131 8.77 8.29 -11.19
C ARG A 131 9.07 7.01 -11.98
N ASN A 132 9.51 7.17 -13.23
CA ASN A 132 9.86 6.05 -14.12
C ASN A 132 11.30 5.56 -13.88
N TRP A 133 11.59 5.17 -12.63
CA TRP A 133 12.94 4.86 -12.14
C TRP A 133 13.19 3.34 -11.99
N SER A 134 14.46 2.95 -11.88
CA SER A 134 14.84 1.57 -11.58
C SER A 134 14.37 1.17 -10.18
N SER A 135 14.20 -0.14 -9.96
CA SER A 135 13.75 -0.64 -8.66
C SER A 135 14.73 -0.34 -7.52
N LYS A 136 16.03 -0.21 -7.83
CA LYS A 136 17.08 0.11 -6.84
C LYS A 136 17.00 1.57 -6.41
N GLU A 137 16.90 2.50 -7.36
CA GLU A 137 16.79 3.94 -7.07
C GLU A 137 15.55 4.26 -6.25
N VAL A 138 14.41 3.63 -6.57
CA VAL A 138 13.16 3.86 -5.84
C VAL A 138 13.23 3.34 -4.40
N VAL A 139 13.85 2.18 -4.14
CA VAL A 139 14.04 1.67 -2.78
C VAL A 139 15.01 2.55 -1.97
N ILE A 140 16.08 3.05 -2.60
CA ILE A 140 17.02 3.99 -1.97
C ILE A 140 16.30 5.30 -1.62
N LEU A 141 15.50 5.87 -2.54
CA LEU A 141 14.69 7.05 -2.24
C LEU A 141 13.66 6.76 -1.15
N ALA A 142 13.00 5.60 -1.17
CA ALA A 142 12.04 5.22 -0.13
C ALA A 142 12.67 5.15 1.27
N PHE A 143 13.88 4.61 1.38
CA PHE A 143 14.64 4.59 2.63
C PHE A 143 15.03 6.01 3.09
N ILE A 144 15.59 6.84 2.19
CA ILE A 144 15.98 8.22 2.51
C ILE A 144 14.76 9.05 2.94
N SER A 145 13.64 8.95 2.21
CA SER A 145 12.41 9.69 2.50
C SER A 145 11.69 9.20 3.74
N MET A 146 11.77 7.91 4.10
CA MET A 146 11.28 7.39 5.38
C MET A 146 11.94 8.09 6.57
N VAL A 147 13.26 8.34 6.48
CA VAL A 147 14.05 9.01 7.52
C VAL A 147 13.81 10.53 7.47
N LYS A 148 13.93 11.17 6.29
CA LYS A 148 13.72 12.62 6.11
C LYS A 148 12.32 13.06 6.54
N HIS A 149 11.30 12.23 6.32
CA HIS A 149 9.89 12.54 6.59
C HIS A 149 9.32 11.63 7.70
N PHE A 150 10.04 11.49 8.81
CA PHE A 150 9.70 10.60 9.92
C PHE A 150 8.25 10.73 10.44
N MET A 151 7.66 11.93 10.46
CA MET A 151 6.25 12.11 10.84
C MET A 151 5.27 11.50 9.81
N THR A 152 5.60 11.57 8.52
CA THR A 152 4.83 10.90 7.46
C THR A 152 4.95 9.38 7.58
N SER A 153 6.13 8.86 7.94
CA SER A 153 6.34 7.45 8.30
C SER A 153 5.48 7.00 9.48
N ILE A 154 5.34 7.83 10.53
CA ILE A 154 4.43 7.57 11.65
C ILE A 154 2.97 7.54 11.19
N TYR A 155 2.52 8.49 10.36
CA TYR A 155 1.14 8.47 9.83
C TYR A 155 0.83 7.23 8.98
N VAL A 156 1.80 6.72 8.21
CA VAL A 156 1.66 5.43 7.50
C VAL A 156 1.44 4.27 8.48
N LEU A 157 2.21 4.20 9.57
CA LEU A 157 2.05 3.17 10.60
C LEU A 157 0.71 3.29 11.33
N ILE A 158 0.23 4.50 11.62
CA ILE A 158 -1.11 4.73 12.21
C ILE A 158 -2.22 4.24 11.27
N VAL A 159 -2.13 4.52 9.96
CA VAL A 159 -3.08 4.02 8.96
C VAL A 159 -3.11 2.49 8.95
N ILE A 160 -1.95 1.84 8.97
CA ILE A 160 -1.85 0.38 9.03
C ILE A 160 -2.41 -0.17 10.35
N LEU A 161 -2.17 0.48 11.49
CA LEU A 161 -2.72 0.08 12.78
C LEU A 161 -4.25 0.14 12.81
N ILE A 162 -4.85 1.23 12.31
CA ILE A 162 -6.31 1.40 12.20
C ILE A 162 -6.90 0.32 11.30
N LEU A 163 -6.23 -0.01 10.18
CA LEU A 163 -6.63 -1.07 9.28
C LEU A 163 -6.56 -2.47 9.95
N LEU A 164 -5.53 -2.75 10.75
CA LEU A 164 -5.42 -4.01 11.52
C LEU A 164 -6.49 -4.11 12.61
N VAL A 165 -6.83 -3.02 13.30
CA VAL A 165 -7.94 -2.98 14.27
C VAL A 165 -9.28 -3.22 13.59
N ALA A 166 -9.50 -2.64 12.39
CA ALA A 166 -10.69 -2.93 11.59
C ALA A 166 -10.77 -4.41 11.16
N ALA A 167 -9.63 -5.04 10.83
CA ALA A 167 -9.55 -6.47 10.52
C ALA A 167 -9.94 -7.36 11.71
N TYR A 168 -9.53 -6.98 12.92
CA TYR A 168 -9.89 -7.68 14.16
C TYR A 168 -11.39 -7.55 14.49
N ILE A 169 -11.98 -6.37 14.27
CA ILE A 169 -13.41 -6.12 14.54
C ILE A 169 -14.31 -6.81 13.51
N ASN A 170 -13.99 -6.71 12.21
CA ASN A 170 -14.75 -7.37 11.15
C ASN A 170 -13.87 -7.66 9.91
N PHE A 171 -13.30 -8.86 9.87
CA PHE A 171 -12.40 -9.30 8.81
C PHE A 171 -13.03 -9.24 7.40
N LEU A 172 -14.34 -9.51 7.25
CA LEU A 172 -15.00 -9.50 5.95
C LEU A 172 -15.18 -8.07 5.42
N PHE A 173 -15.62 -7.15 6.28
CA PHE A 173 -15.71 -5.72 5.94
C PHE A 173 -14.32 -5.14 5.65
N PHE A 174 -13.33 -5.48 6.47
CA PHE A 174 -11.93 -5.13 6.25
C PHE A 174 -11.44 -5.62 4.89
N LEU A 175 -11.64 -6.90 4.54
CA LEU A 175 -11.18 -7.45 3.27
C LEU A 175 -11.76 -6.67 2.07
N ILE A 176 -13.04 -6.28 2.12
CA ILE A 176 -13.68 -5.50 1.06
C ILE A 176 -13.16 -4.04 1.00
N THR A 177 -12.86 -3.41 2.13
CA THR A 177 -12.62 -1.95 2.22
C THR A 177 -11.15 -1.54 2.34
N ALA A 178 -10.30 -2.40 2.91
CA ALA A 178 -8.90 -2.08 3.22
C ALA A 178 -8.07 -1.59 2.02
N PRO A 179 -8.22 -2.12 0.78
CA PRO A 179 -7.43 -1.63 -0.34
C PRO A 179 -7.74 -0.16 -0.67
N PHE A 180 -9.01 0.21 -0.84
CA PHE A 180 -9.34 1.61 -1.15
C PHE A 180 -9.06 2.55 0.04
N LEU A 181 -9.27 2.10 1.28
CA LEU A 181 -8.95 2.89 2.47
C LEU A 181 -7.45 3.16 2.59
N TYR A 182 -6.62 2.12 2.43
CA TYR A 182 -5.16 2.26 2.38
C TYR A 182 -4.74 3.17 1.22
N GLY A 183 -5.26 2.94 0.01
CA GLY A 183 -4.88 3.72 -1.16
C GLY A 183 -5.27 5.19 -1.07
N MET A 184 -6.46 5.50 -0.52
CA MET A 184 -6.90 6.85 -0.24
C MET A 184 -6.04 7.51 0.85
N ALA A 185 -5.77 6.81 1.96
CA ALA A 185 -4.99 7.35 3.07
C ALA A 185 -3.53 7.63 2.67
N VAL A 186 -2.87 6.71 1.96
CA VAL A 186 -1.51 6.91 1.45
C VAL A 186 -1.44 8.07 0.46
N ASN A 187 -2.38 8.15 -0.51
CA ASN A 187 -2.43 9.26 -1.46
C ASN A 187 -2.74 10.63 -0.83
N ILE A 188 -3.29 10.68 0.39
CA ILE A 188 -3.48 11.91 1.17
C ILE A 188 -2.22 12.22 1.99
N VAL A 189 -1.75 11.26 2.79
CA VAL A 189 -0.59 11.40 3.70
C VAL A 189 0.70 11.73 2.96
N MET A 190 0.92 11.12 1.79
CA MET A 190 2.13 11.32 0.99
C MET A 190 2.02 12.43 -0.07
N HIS A 191 0.87 13.10 -0.21
CA HIS A 191 0.66 14.08 -1.30
C HIS A 191 1.73 15.19 -1.33
N LYS A 192 2.08 15.72 -0.15
CA LYS A 192 3.12 16.75 0.04
C LYS A 192 4.51 16.34 -0.47
N LEU A 193 4.82 15.03 -0.44
CA LEU A 193 6.10 14.52 -0.94
C LEU A 193 6.23 14.67 -2.46
N ILE A 194 5.11 14.76 -3.20
CA ILE A 194 5.10 15.00 -4.64
C ILE A 194 5.58 16.43 -4.90
N GLU A 195 5.01 17.40 -4.17
CA GLU A 195 5.26 18.84 -4.30
C GLU A 195 6.72 19.16 -4.01
N GLU A 196 7.24 18.76 -2.84
CA GLU A 196 8.66 18.93 -2.49
C GLU A 196 9.59 18.28 -3.52
N SER A 197 9.27 17.06 -3.99
CA SER A 197 10.15 16.35 -4.92
C SER A 197 10.20 16.97 -6.32
N ARG A 198 9.25 17.84 -6.71
CA ARG A 198 9.33 18.58 -7.99
C ARG A 198 10.34 19.73 -7.95
N ILE A 199 10.87 20.06 -6.77
CA ILE A 199 11.80 21.17 -6.51
C ILE A 199 13.25 20.63 -6.35
N SER A 200 13.44 19.30 -6.41
CA SER A 200 14.72 18.57 -6.27
C SER A 200 14.98 17.57 -7.40
#